data_AF-A0A4R6J6P4-F1
#
_entry.id   AF-A0A4R6J6P4-F1
#
_cell.length_a   1.000
_cell.length_b   1.000
_cell.length_c   1.000
_cell.angle_alpha   90.00
_cell.angle_beta   90.00
_cell.angle_gamma   90.00
#
_symmetry.space_group_name_H-M   'P 1'
#
loop_
_entity.id
_entity.type
_entity.pdbx_description
1 polymer ?
#
loop_
_entity_poly.entity_id
_entity_poly.type
_entity_poly.pdbx_seq_one_letter_code
_entity_poly.pdbx_strand_id
1 'polypeptide(L)'
;MLRYVMPVLIAIVFIALNGLIPEPHRQRINALLIAGAGGTYISGGSFGLWELAFSAVMLAVAYFGLRWWPAIGVGWLLHTVWDVLHHRRGDPLIPSVHDSSFGCAICDPVIALWCFTGGRSIWRWKRPAVRV
;
A
#
# COMPACT_ATOMS: atom_id res chain seq x y z
N MET A 1 -7.73 -2.58 -22.29
CA MET A 1 -8.29 -1.49 -21.48
C MET A 1 -8.55 -1.90 -20.04
N LEU A 2 -9.30 -2.98 -19.76
CA LEU A 2 -9.62 -3.39 -18.38
C LEU A 2 -8.39 -3.55 -17.47
N ARG A 3 -7.29 -4.12 -17.96
CA ARG A 3 -6.04 -4.32 -17.19
C ARG A 3 -5.39 -3.05 -16.62
N TYR A 4 -5.73 -1.86 -17.15
CA TYR A 4 -5.23 -0.58 -16.64
C TYR A 4 -6.27 0.15 -15.77
N VAL A 5 -7.56 -0.01 -16.12
CA VAL A 5 -8.66 0.68 -15.42
C VAL A 5 -8.99 -0.03 -14.11
N MET A 6 -8.97 -1.37 -14.09
CA MET A 6 -9.33 -2.14 -12.90
C MET A 6 -8.43 -1.84 -11.70
N PRO A 7 -7.08 -1.80 -11.81
CA PRO A 7 -6.22 -1.43 -10.70
C PRO A 7 -6.52 -0.04 -10.12
N VAL A 8 -6.80 0.93 -10.99
CA VAL A 8 -7.16 2.30 -10.57
C VAL A 8 -8.50 2.30 -9.83
N LEU A 9 -9.50 1.55 -10.32
CA LEU A 9 -10.77 1.41 -9.60
C LEU A 9 -10.60 0.71 -8.25
N ILE A 10 -9.76 -0.33 -8.18
CA ILE A 10 -9.44 -1.02 -6.91
C ILE A 10 -8.80 -0.02 -5.94
N ALA A 11 -7.85 0.80 -6.39
CA ALA A 11 -7.24 1.84 -5.56
C ALA A 11 -8.28 2.85 -5.04
N ILE A 12 -9.19 3.31 -5.90
CA ILE A 12 -10.25 4.24 -5.52
C ILE A 12 -11.19 3.61 -4.48
N VAL A 13 -11.61 2.36 -4.69
CA VAL A 13 -12.44 1.62 -3.72
C VAL A 13 -11.69 1.44 -2.40
N PHE A 14 -10.42 1.06 -2.44
CA PHE A 14 -9.57 0.94 -1.26
C PHE A 14 -9.49 2.26 -0.48
N ILE A 15 -9.23 3.37 -1.16
CA ILE A 15 -9.19 4.71 -0.57
C ILE A 15 -10.55 5.07 0.04
N ALA A 16 -11.64 4.77 -0.66
CA ALA A 16 -12.97 5.09 -0.19
C ALA A 16 -13.34 4.32 1.08
N LEU A 17 -13.07 3.01 1.10
CA LEU A 17 -13.27 2.17 2.28
C LEU A 17 -12.40 2.64 3.46
N ASN A 18 -11.13 2.96 3.22
CA ASN A 18 -10.25 3.49 4.25
C ASN A 18 -10.73 4.85 4.76
N GLY A 19 -11.30 5.70 3.89
CA GLY A 19 -11.86 7.00 4.26
C GLY A 19 -13.02 6.95 5.26
N LEU A 20 -13.63 5.78 5.47
CA LEU A 20 -14.66 5.52 6.49
C LEU A 20 -14.06 5.25 7.88
N ILE A 21 -12.77 4.89 7.96
CA ILE A 21 -12.10 4.56 9.21
C ILE A 21 -11.67 5.85 9.92
N PRO A 22 -11.98 6.04 11.22
CA PRO A 22 -11.55 7.22 11.96
C PRO A 22 -10.05 7.24 12.26
N GLU A 23 -9.46 8.43 12.37
CA GLU A 23 -8.11 8.59 12.91
C GLU A 23 -8.09 8.37 14.43
N PRO A 24 -7.03 7.79 15.03
CA PRO A 24 -5.75 7.39 14.41
C PRO A 24 -5.74 5.96 13.80
N HIS A 25 -6.88 5.25 13.83
CA HIS A 25 -6.94 3.85 13.43
C HIS A 25 -6.64 3.66 11.95
N ARG A 26 -7.13 4.57 11.10
CA ARG A 26 -6.87 4.54 9.65
C ARG A 26 -5.38 4.50 9.34
N GLN A 27 -4.60 5.39 9.94
CA GLN A 27 -3.15 5.41 9.75
C GLN A 27 -2.49 4.10 10.20
N ARG A 28 -2.85 3.60 11.39
CA ARG A 28 -2.28 2.35 11.93
C ARG A 28 -2.59 1.14 11.05
N ILE A 29 -3.83 1.04 10.57
CA ILE A 29 -4.24 -0.03 9.65
C ILE A 29 -3.42 0.06 8.36
N ASN A 30 -3.25 1.25 7.77
CA ASN A 30 -2.47 1.40 6.55
C ASN A 30 -0.97 1.08 6.75
N ALA A 31 -0.40 1.41 7.91
CA ALA A 31 0.95 0.97 8.26
C ALA A 31 1.07 -0.56 8.33
N LEU A 32 0.08 -1.26 8.90
CA LEU A 32 0.05 -2.72 8.92
C LEU A 32 -0.11 -3.31 7.52
N LEU A 33 -0.93 -2.70 6.67
CA LEU A 33 -1.16 -3.16 5.31
C LEU A 33 0.13 -3.12 4.47
N ILE A 34 0.92 -2.04 4.54
CA ILE A 34 2.19 -1.99 3.80
C ILE A 34 3.23 -2.99 4.35
N ALA A 35 3.24 -3.25 5.66
CA ALA A 35 4.08 -4.29 6.24
C ALA A 35 3.68 -5.68 5.73
N GLY A 36 2.37 -5.96 5.71
CA GLY A 36 1.82 -7.20 5.16
C GLY A 36 2.15 -7.38 3.67
N ALA A 37 1.98 -6.31 2.88
CA ALA A 37 2.33 -6.30 1.45
C ALA A 37 3.80 -6.66 1.24
N GLY A 38 4.72 -6.04 2.00
CA GLY A 38 6.15 -6.37 1.95
C GLY A 38 6.46 -7.82 2.31
N GLY A 39 5.70 -8.44 3.23
CA GLY A 39 5.92 -9.83 3.64
C GLY A 39 5.46 -10.88 2.63
N THR A 40 4.58 -10.54 1.68
CA THR A 40 4.04 -11.51 0.70
C THR A 40 5.13 -12.09 -0.21
N TYR A 41 6.16 -11.32 -0.52
CA TYR A 41 7.24 -11.74 -1.42
C TYR A 41 8.07 -12.92 -0.87
N ILE A 42 8.16 -13.09 0.45
CA ILE A 42 8.93 -14.19 1.06
C ILE A 42 8.39 -15.57 0.62
N SER A 43 7.11 -15.65 0.25
CA SER A 43 6.48 -16.90 -0.22
C SER A 43 6.83 -17.28 -1.66
N GLY A 44 7.33 -16.33 -2.47
CA GLY A 44 7.61 -16.52 -3.89
C GLY A 44 9.01 -17.08 -4.20
N GLY A 45 10.01 -16.80 -3.35
CA GLY A 45 11.37 -17.34 -3.47
C GLY A 45 12.17 -16.81 -4.69
N SER A 46 11.65 -15.83 -5.41
CA SER A 46 12.18 -15.39 -6.71
C SER A 46 13.52 -14.64 -6.59
N PHE A 47 13.63 -13.72 -5.64
CA PHE A 47 14.85 -12.94 -5.37
C PHE A 47 15.63 -13.47 -4.16
N GLY A 48 15.20 -14.58 -3.57
CA GLY A 48 15.87 -15.23 -2.43
C GLY A 48 16.00 -14.29 -1.22
N LEU A 49 17.21 -14.17 -0.65
CA LEU A 49 17.48 -13.34 0.53
C LEU A 49 17.13 -11.85 0.34
N TRP A 50 17.06 -11.36 -0.90
CA TRP A 50 16.63 -9.99 -1.16
C TRP A 50 15.16 -9.76 -0.84
N GLU A 51 14.30 -10.78 -0.88
CA GLU A 51 12.89 -10.65 -0.46
C GLU A 51 12.80 -10.43 1.05
N LEU A 52 13.68 -11.07 1.82
CA LEU A 52 13.80 -10.85 3.26
C LEU A 52 14.31 -9.44 3.57
N ALA A 53 15.34 -8.99 2.84
CA ALA A 53 15.85 -7.63 2.98
C ALA A 53 14.79 -6.57 2.64
N PHE A 54 14.05 -6.77 1.54
CA PHE A 54 12.96 -5.90 1.15
C PHE A 54 11.82 -5.89 2.17
N SER A 55 11.44 -7.07 2.69
CA SER A 55 10.43 -7.19 3.75
C SER A 55 10.84 -6.43 5.02
N ALA A 56 12.12 -6.50 5.40
CA ALA A 56 12.66 -5.74 6.54
C ALA A 56 12.60 -4.22 6.29
N VAL A 57 12.91 -3.76 5.08
CA VAL A 57 12.75 -2.34 4.70
C VAL A 57 11.28 -1.92 4.78
N MET A 58 10.35 -2.71 4.23
CA MET A 58 8.91 -2.42 4.30
C MET A 58 8.41 -2.37 5.74
N LEU A 59 8.89 -3.25 6.61
CA LEU A 59 8.57 -3.22 8.04
C LEU A 59 9.09 -1.96 8.73
N ALA A 60 10.31 -1.51 8.42
CA ALA A 60 10.86 -0.26 8.95
C ALA A 60 10.04 0.95 8.48
N VAL A 61 9.67 0.99 7.20
CA VAL A 61 8.81 2.04 6.63
C VAL A 61 7.42 2.04 7.30
N ALA A 62 6.84 0.86 7.54
CA ALA A 62 5.59 0.70 8.28
C ALA A 62 5.68 1.25 9.70
N TYR A 63 6.78 0.98 10.41
CA TYR A 63 7.01 1.51 11.75
C TYR A 63 6.98 3.05 11.77
N PHE A 64 7.64 3.71 10.80
CA PHE A 64 7.52 5.16 10.64
C PHE A 64 6.10 5.59 10.24
N GLY A 65 5.44 4.78 9.42
CA GLY A 65 4.05 4.97 8.98
C GLY A 65 3.03 5.08 10.12
N LEU A 66 3.29 4.43 11.27
CA LEU A 66 2.45 4.53 12.47
C LEU A 66 2.30 5.97 12.98
N ARG A 67 3.23 6.87 12.63
CA ARG A 67 3.24 8.27 13.04
C ARG A 67 3.26 9.25 11.87
N TRP A 68 3.68 8.82 10.68
CA TRP A 68 3.84 9.72 9.54
C TRP A 68 3.28 9.14 8.23
N TRP A 69 2.19 9.72 7.74
CA TRP A 69 1.50 9.30 6.51
C TRP A 69 2.39 9.23 5.25
N PRO A 70 3.30 10.18 4.98
CA PRO A 70 4.22 10.07 3.84
C PRO A 70 5.10 8.82 3.86
N ALA A 71 5.47 8.27 5.03
CA ALA A 71 6.18 7.00 5.07
C ALA A 71 5.34 5.85 4.48
N ILE A 72 4.03 5.83 4.74
CA ILE A 72 3.11 4.85 4.14
C ILE A 72 3.08 5.03 2.61
N GLY A 73 3.04 6.27 2.12
CA GLY A 73 3.10 6.55 0.69
C GLY A 73 4.40 6.08 0.04
N VAL A 74 5.55 6.31 0.70
CA VAL A 74 6.85 5.77 0.26
C VAL A 74 6.83 4.24 0.23
N GLY A 75 6.22 3.59 1.23
CA GLY A 75 6.06 2.14 1.26
C GLY A 75 5.33 1.59 0.03
N TRP A 76 4.23 2.22 -0.38
CA TRP A 76 3.52 1.85 -1.61
C TRP A 76 4.36 2.04 -2.88
N LEU A 77 5.17 3.10 -2.96
CA LEU A 77 6.08 3.29 -4.10
C LEU A 77 7.21 2.26 -4.12
N LEU A 78 7.75 1.88 -2.96
CA LEU A 78 8.73 0.79 -2.85
C LEU A 78 8.11 -0.54 -3.30
N HIS A 79 6.87 -0.81 -2.87
CA HIS A 79 6.10 -1.96 -3.31
C HIS A 79 5.90 -1.98 -4.84
N THR A 80 5.52 -0.83 -5.42
CA THR A 80 5.40 -0.66 -6.88
C THR A 80 6.69 -1.07 -7.61
N VAL A 81 7.84 -0.57 -7.13
CA VAL A 81 9.14 -0.87 -7.74
C VAL A 81 9.42 -2.37 -7.68
N TRP A 82 9.14 -2.99 -6.53
CA TRP A 82 9.36 -4.42 -6.34
C TRP A 82 8.45 -5.25 -7.26
N ASP A 83 7.16 -4.90 -7.36
CA ASP A 83 6.21 -5.53 -8.27
C ASP A 83 6.63 -5.42 -9.75
N VAL A 84 7.21 -4.29 -10.17
CA VAL A 84 7.76 -4.15 -11.52
C VAL A 84 8.94 -5.10 -11.76
N LEU A 85 9.81 -5.30 -10.77
CA LEU A 85 10.93 -6.24 -10.87
C LEU A 85 10.43 -7.68 -10.98
N HIS A 86 9.45 -8.06 -10.18
CA HIS A 86 8.78 -9.37 -10.22
C HIS A 86 8.08 -9.62 -11.55
N HIS A 87 7.29 -8.64 -12.03
CA HIS A 87 6.63 -8.74 -13.32
C HIS A 87 7.62 -8.94 -14.48
N ARG A 88 8.77 -8.25 -14.47
CA ARG A 88 9.82 -8.41 -15.49
C ARG A 88 10.48 -9.77 -15.47
N ARG A 89 10.54 -10.43 -14.31
CA ARG A 89 11.10 -11.78 -14.17
C ARG A 89 10.08 -12.87 -14.54
N GLY A 90 8.79 -12.52 -14.60
CA GLY A 90 7.71 -13.47 -14.86
C GLY A 90 7.23 -14.20 -13.59
N ASP A 91 7.58 -13.67 -12.41
CA ASP A 91 7.22 -14.24 -11.12
C ASP A 91 6.07 -13.42 -10.52
N PRO A 92 4.81 -13.88 -10.59
CA PRO A 92 3.67 -13.12 -10.08
C PRO A 92 3.60 -13.15 -8.55
N LEU A 93 3.23 -12.02 -7.95
CA LEU A 93 3.00 -11.87 -6.50
C LEU A 93 2.02 -12.92 -5.95
N ILE A 94 0.95 -13.18 -6.70
CA ILE A 94 -0.01 -14.23 -6.41
C ILE A 94 0.20 -15.31 -7.46
N PRO A 95 0.73 -16.49 -7.10
CA PRO A 95 1.05 -17.55 -8.06
C PRO A 95 -0.12 -17.95 -8.97
N SER A 96 -1.34 -17.88 -8.46
CA SER A 96 -2.58 -18.18 -9.18
C SER A 96 -3.15 -17.03 -10.02
N VAL A 97 -2.56 -15.83 -9.96
CA VAL A 97 -3.02 -14.63 -10.69
C VAL A 97 -1.82 -13.98 -11.38
N HIS A 98 -1.48 -14.44 -12.58
CA HIS A 98 -0.26 -14.04 -13.29
C HIS A 98 -0.10 -12.53 -13.53
N ASP A 99 -1.20 -11.76 -13.58
CA ASP A 99 -1.16 -10.30 -13.75
C ASP A 99 -1.16 -9.53 -12.41
N SER A 100 -1.10 -10.19 -11.25
CA SER A 100 -1.25 -9.56 -9.94
C SER A 100 -0.19 -8.48 -9.68
N SER A 101 1.08 -8.76 -10.02
CA SER A 101 2.18 -7.79 -9.85
C SER A 101 2.01 -6.57 -10.76
N PHE A 102 1.53 -6.76 -11.99
CA PHE A 102 1.26 -5.63 -12.90
C PHE A 102 0.08 -4.78 -12.41
N GLY A 103 -0.95 -5.42 -11.85
CA GLY A 103 -2.07 -4.74 -11.23
C GLY A 103 -1.65 -3.90 -10.02
N CYS A 104 -0.89 -4.49 -9.09
CA CYS A 104 -0.39 -3.78 -7.90
C CYS A 104 0.52 -2.61 -8.28
N ALA A 105 1.41 -2.78 -9.26
CA ALA A 105 2.27 -1.70 -9.75
C ALA A 105 1.51 -0.46 -10.27
N ILE A 106 0.25 -0.60 -10.70
CA ILE A 106 -0.60 0.54 -11.10
C ILE A 106 -1.46 1.04 -9.92
N CYS A 107 -1.92 0.14 -9.06
CA CYS A 107 -2.76 0.46 -7.90
C CYS A 107 -1.99 1.31 -6.87
N ASP A 108 -0.77 0.89 -6.56
CA ASP A 108 0.01 1.42 -5.45
C ASP A 108 0.36 2.90 -5.57
N PRO A 109 0.76 3.46 -6.74
CA PRO A 109 1.00 4.89 -6.88
C PRO A 109 -0.24 5.74 -6.60
N VAL A 110 -1.44 5.24 -6.91
CA VAL A 110 -2.70 5.96 -6.63
C VAL A 110 -2.94 6.02 -5.13
N ILE A 111 -2.72 4.90 -4.42
CA ILE A 111 -2.79 4.85 -2.95
C ILE A 111 -1.71 5.74 -2.32
N ALA A 112 -0.49 5.72 -2.86
CA ALA A 112 0.63 6.53 -2.38
C ALA A 112 0.31 8.04 -2.45
N LEU A 113 -0.27 8.50 -3.57
CA LEU A 113 -0.71 9.88 -3.72
C LEU A 113 -1.73 10.27 -2.64
N TRP A 114 -2.70 9.41 -2.36
CA TRP A 114 -3.65 9.64 -1.27
C TRP A 114 -2.97 9.69 0.10
N CYS A 115 -2.02 8.79 0.39
CA CYS A 115 -1.23 8.83 1.62
C CYS A 115 -0.45 10.15 1.76
N PHE A 116 0.14 10.68 0.69
CA PHE A 116 0.83 11.98 0.72
C PHE A 116 -0.09 13.16 1.04
N THR A 117 -1.40 13.04 0.83
CA THR A 117 -2.38 14.05 1.28
C THR A 117 -2.71 13.99 2.77
N GLY A 118 -2.09 13.07 3.51
CA GLY A 118 -2.37 12.78 4.92
C GLY A 118 -3.51 11.77 5.11
N GLY A 119 -3.76 10.91 4.11
CA GLY A 119 -4.79 9.88 4.17
C GLY A 119 -6.19 10.46 4.43
N ARG A 120 -6.58 11.49 3.68
CA ARG A 120 -7.81 12.27 3.93
C ARG A 120 -9.05 11.38 4.01
N SER A 121 -9.93 11.65 4.99
CA SER A 121 -11.25 11.02 5.11
C SER A 121 -12.25 11.57 4.10
N ILE A 122 -13.24 10.77 3.74
CA ILE A 122 -14.42 11.23 2.99
C ILE A 122 -15.34 12.06 3.90
N TRP A 123 -15.38 11.74 5.19
CA TRP A 123 -16.11 12.53 6.17
C TRP A 123 -15.31 13.76 6.57
N ARG A 124 -15.88 14.95 6.40
CA ARG A 124 -15.39 16.17 7.03
C ARG A 124 -15.83 16.14 8.49
N TRP A 125 -15.16 15.37 9.35
CA TRP A 125 -15.49 15.32 10.77
C TRP A 125 -15.17 16.70 11.38
N LYS A 126 -16.19 17.55 11.52
CA LYS A 126 -16.11 18.74 12.38
C LYS A 126 -15.96 18.20 13.79
N ARG A 127 -14.77 18.35 14.41
CA ARG A 127 -14.66 18.15 15.86
C ARG A 127 -15.71 19.06 16.51
N PRO A 128 -16.62 18.54 17.38
CA PRO A 128 -17.35 19.44 18.24
C PRO A 128 -16.29 20.22 19.03
N ALA A 129 -16.38 21.56 18.99
CA ALA A 129 -15.52 22.40 19.79
C ALA A 129 -15.76 22.00 21.25
N VAL A 130 -14.76 21.36 21.86
CA VAL A 130 -14.74 21.20 23.32
C VAL A 130 -14.58 22.62 23.85
N ARG A 131 -15.68 23.23 24.28
CA ARG A 131 -15.60 24.41 25.15
C ARG A 131 -15.17 23.88 26.50
N VAL A 132 -13.94 24.20 26.90
CA VAL A 132 -13.49 24.15 28.29
C VAL A 132 -13.78 25.52 28.89
#